data_AF-Q61640-F1
#
_entry.id   AF-Q61640-F1
#
_cell.length_a   1.000
_cell.length_b   1.000
_cell.length_c   1.000
_cell.angle_alpha   90.00
_cell.angle_beta   90.00
_cell.angle_gamma   90.00
#
_symmetry.space_group_name_H-M   'P 1'
#
loop_
_entity.id
_entity.type
_entity.pdbx_description
1 polymer ?
#
loop_
_entity_poly.entity_id
_entity_poly.type
_entity_poly.pdbx_seq_one_letter_code
_entity_poly.pdbx_strand_id
1 'polypeptide(L)'
;MALQRLLLLLAAALTLTKTRAGSHSLRYFHTAMSRPGLQEPWFISVGYVDDTQFVRFDSDAENPRYEPRVSWMEQEGPEYWEEQIQIAKSNEQRFRGSLRNALRYYNQSEGGSHTFQWMSGCDLGSSAGTCSSLMKAAITSP
;
A
#
# COMPACT_ATOMS: atom_id res chain seq x y z
N MET A 1 -1.18 -53.46 -5.04
CA MET A 1 -1.34 -52.95 -3.65
C MET A 1 -0.26 -51.93 -3.25
N ALA A 2 1.04 -52.18 -3.47
CA ALA A 2 2.11 -51.25 -3.07
C ALA A 2 2.12 -49.91 -3.84
N LEU A 3 1.94 -49.95 -5.17
CA LEU A 3 1.95 -48.75 -6.01
C LEU A 3 0.81 -47.77 -5.68
N GLN A 4 -0.39 -48.28 -5.42
CA GLN A 4 -1.55 -47.45 -5.07
C GLN A 4 -1.40 -46.78 -3.70
N ARG A 5 -0.78 -47.46 -2.74
CA ARG A 5 -0.42 -46.86 -1.44
C ARG A 5 0.63 -45.76 -1.59
N LEU A 6 1.63 -45.98 -2.45
CA LEU A 6 2.65 -44.96 -2.75
C LEU A 6 2.03 -43.72 -3.41
N LEU A 7 1.13 -43.91 -4.39
CA LEU A 7 0.42 -42.81 -5.05
C LEU A 7 -0.46 -42.01 -4.08
N LEU A 8 -1.17 -42.68 -3.18
CA LEU A 8 -1.98 -42.02 -2.15
C LEU A 8 -1.12 -41.23 -1.16
N LEU A 9 0.04 -41.76 -0.77
CA LEU A 9 0.99 -41.06 0.10
C LEU A 9 1.61 -39.84 -0.60
N LEU A 10 1.95 -39.95 -1.88
CA LEU A 10 2.44 -38.82 -2.69
C LEU A 10 1.37 -37.75 -2.87
N ALA A 11 0.13 -38.13 -3.15
CA ALA A 11 -0.99 -37.20 -3.24
C ALA A 11 -1.25 -36.50 -1.90
N ALA A 12 -1.23 -37.24 -0.78
CA ALA A 12 -1.36 -36.67 0.56
C ALA A 12 -0.21 -35.71 0.90
N ALA A 13 1.03 -36.07 0.57
CA ALA A 13 2.20 -35.20 0.76
C ALA A 13 2.10 -33.91 -0.07
N LEU A 14 1.64 -34.01 -1.32
CA LEU A 14 1.38 -32.85 -2.19
C LEU A 14 0.28 -31.93 -1.62
N THR A 15 -0.78 -32.50 -1.04
CA THR A 15 -1.81 -31.69 -0.34
C THR A 15 -1.26 -31.01 0.92
N LEU A 16 -0.37 -31.68 1.65
CA LEU A 16 0.25 -31.13 2.87
C LEU A 16 1.24 -30.01 2.57
N THR A 17 1.92 -30.06 1.42
CA THR A 17 2.76 -28.94 0.96
C THR A 17 1.94 -27.73 0.51
N LYS A 18 0.70 -27.94 0.06
CA LYS A 18 -0.19 -26.87 -0.41
C LYS A 18 -0.86 -26.09 0.73
N THR A 19 -0.87 -26.62 1.96
CA THR A 19 -1.54 -26.02 3.13
C THR A 19 -0.62 -25.28 4.09
N ARG A 20 0.68 -25.12 3.77
CA ARG A 20 1.51 -24.20 4.55
C ARG A 20 1.14 -22.78 4.16
N ALA A 21 0.27 -22.14 4.94
CA ALA A 21 0.00 -20.71 4.83
C ALA A 21 1.35 -19.97 4.91
N GLY A 22 1.74 -19.37 3.79
CA GLY A 22 2.92 -18.52 3.73
C GLY A 22 2.71 -17.29 4.64
N SER A 23 3.80 -16.64 5.01
CA SER A 23 3.69 -15.29 5.55
C SER A 23 3.23 -14.35 4.45
N HIS A 24 2.26 -13.50 4.74
CA HIS A 24 1.79 -12.47 3.80
C HIS A 24 1.98 -11.09 4.40
N SER A 25 1.97 -10.06 3.56
CA SER A 25 2.07 -8.69 4.02
C SER A 25 1.17 -7.76 3.22
N LEU A 26 0.71 -6.69 3.87
CA LEU A 26 -0.02 -5.60 3.25
C LEU A 26 0.72 -4.31 3.55
N ARG A 27 1.04 -3.51 2.54
CA ARG A 27 1.73 -2.23 2.71
C ARG A 27 1.09 -1.14 1.86
N TYR A 28 0.84 0.00 2.46
CA TYR A 28 0.50 1.25 1.79
C TYR A 28 1.64 2.23 1.93
N PHE A 29 2.00 2.88 0.84
CA PHE A 29 2.97 3.97 0.80
C PHE A 29 2.27 5.22 0.32
N HIS A 30 2.24 6.24 1.19
CA HIS A 30 1.68 7.55 0.90
C HIS A 30 2.84 8.54 0.77
N THR A 31 2.87 9.30 -0.32
CA THR A 31 3.96 10.23 -0.62
C THR A 31 3.38 11.57 -1.03
N ALA A 32 3.73 12.63 -0.31
CA ALA A 32 3.44 14.02 -0.67
C ALA A 32 4.73 14.73 -1.04
N MET A 33 4.77 15.34 -2.22
CA MET A 33 5.94 16.01 -2.78
C MET A 33 5.64 17.48 -3.04
N SER A 34 6.49 18.38 -2.54
CA SER A 34 6.39 19.79 -2.91
C SER A 34 6.72 19.95 -4.39
N ARG A 35 6.04 20.90 -5.03
CA ARG A 35 6.23 21.25 -6.43
C ARG A 35 6.57 22.74 -6.48
N PRO A 36 7.86 23.12 -6.47
CA PRO A 36 8.23 24.53 -6.57
C PRO A 36 7.56 25.19 -7.77
N GLY A 37 6.89 26.32 -7.55
CA GLY A 37 6.13 27.03 -8.59
C GLY A 37 4.68 26.56 -8.77
N LEU A 38 4.24 25.51 -8.07
CA LEU A 38 2.83 25.11 -7.99
C LEU A 38 2.31 25.21 -6.56
N GLN A 39 1.04 25.58 -6.43
CA GLN A 39 0.44 25.89 -5.13
C GLN A 39 0.15 24.64 -4.27
N GLU A 40 -0.09 23.49 -4.92
CA GLU A 40 -0.50 22.27 -4.22
C GLU A 40 0.53 21.13 -4.40
N PRO A 41 0.96 20.48 -3.29
CA PRO A 41 1.83 19.31 -3.35
C PRO A 41 1.18 18.17 -4.14
N TRP A 42 2.01 17.44 -4.87
CA TRP A 42 1.60 16.21 -5.55
C TRP A 42 1.50 15.07 -4.55
N PHE A 43 0.40 14.33 -4.57
CA PHE A 43 0.15 13.21 -3.67
C PHE A 43 -0.04 11.90 -4.45
N ILE A 44 0.67 10.87 -4.02
CA ILE A 44 0.53 9.50 -4.53
C ILE A 44 0.31 8.55 -3.36
N SER A 45 -0.57 7.58 -3.56
CA SER A 45 -0.74 6.44 -2.66
C SER A 45 -0.65 5.14 -3.44
N VAL A 46 0.13 4.17 -2.97
CA VAL A 46 0.24 2.85 -3.59
C VAL A 46 0.07 1.75 -2.54
N GLY A 47 -0.67 0.71 -2.89
CA GLY A 47 -0.91 -0.46 -2.06
C GLY A 47 -0.23 -1.70 -2.64
N TYR A 48 0.38 -2.50 -1.78
CA TYR A 48 1.03 -3.77 -2.08
C TYR A 48 0.45 -4.88 -1.21
N VAL A 49 0.08 -5.99 -1.83
CA VAL A 49 -0.08 -7.28 -1.15
C VAL A 49 1.16 -8.09 -1.50
N ASP A 50 1.90 -8.51 -0.48
CA ASP A 50 3.25 -9.01 -0.60
C ASP A 50 4.12 -8.00 -1.38
N ASP A 51 4.73 -8.44 -2.48
CA ASP A 51 5.52 -7.58 -3.37
C ASP A 51 4.74 -7.16 -4.63
N THR A 52 3.43 -7.41 -4.67
CA THR A 52 2.58 -7.09 -5.82
C THR A 52 1.78 -5.83 -5.56
N GLN A 53 2.03 -4.80 -6.37
CA GLN A 53 1.23 -3.59 -6.33
C GLN A 53 -0.19 -3.90 -6.81
N PHE A 54 -1.20 -3.66 -5.97
CA PHE A 54 -2.59 -3.98 -6.32
C PHE A 54 -3.45 -2.74 -6.55
N VAL A 55 -3.07 -1.59 -5.99
CA VAL A 55 -3.79 -0.31 -6.17
C VAL A 55 -2.83 0.87 -6.28
N ARG A 56 -3.28 1.93 -6.96
CA ARG A 56 -2.60 3.22 -7.03
C ARG A 56 -3.60 4.37 -7.06
N PHE A 57 -3.35 5.41 -6.30
CA PHE A 57 -3.96 6.73 -6.45
C PHE A 57 -2.89 7.74 -6.86
N ASP A 58 -3.26 8.64 -7.76
CA ASP A 58 -2.42 9.74 -8.22
C ASP A 58 -3.24 11.04 -8.26
N SER A 59 -2.84 12.05 -7.46
CA SER A 59 -3.59 13.31 -7.37
C SER A 59 -3.44 14.20 -8.60
N ASP A 60 -2.48 13.90 -9.49
CA ASP A 60 -2.20 14.69 -10.70
C ASP A 60 -2.80 14.04 -11.97
N ALA A 61 -3.49 12.91 -11.81
CA ALA A 61 -4.23 12.28 -12.90
C ALA A 61 -5.44 13.13 -13.32
N GLU A 62 -5.88 12.98 -14.58
CA GLU A 62 -7.05 13.69 -15.11
C GLU A 62 -8.33 13.40 -14.31
N ASN A 63 -8.47 12.17 -13.81
CA ASN A 63 -9.56 11.76 -12.92
C ASN A 63 -8.98 11.08 -11.66
N PRO A 64 -8.61 11.84 -10.62
CA PRO A 64 -7.97 11.30 -9.43
C PRO A 64 -8.86 10.31 -8.67
N ARG A 65 -8.50 9.03 -8.73
CA ARG A 65 -9.13 7.92 -7.99
C ARG A 65 -8.14 6.78 -7.79
N TYR A 66 -8.45 5.85 -6.89
CA TYR A 66 -7.69 4.61 -6.84
C TYR A 66 -8.00 3.76 -8.07
N GLU A 67 -6.94 3.25 -8.70
CA GLU A 67 -7.00 2.38 -9.86
C GLU A 67 -6.48 0.99 -9.50
N PRO A 68 -7.15 -0.08 -9.94
CA PRO A 68 -6.64 -1.43 -9.80
C PRO A 68 -5.36 -1.60 -10.62
N ARG A 69 -4.42 -2.40 -10.11
CA ARG A 69 -3.15 -2.74 -10.78
C ARG A 69 -3.02 -4.23 -11.11
N VAL A 70 -4.05 -5.00 -10.74
CA VAL A 70 -4.14 -6.44 -10.84
C VAL A 70 -5.59 -6.84 -11.07
N SER A 71 -5.80 -7.93 -11.81
CA SER A 71 -7.13 -8.35 -12.25
C SER A 71 -8.08 -8.74 -11.12
N TRP A 72 -7.55 -9.22 -9.98
CA TRP A 72 -8.40 -9.57 -8.84
C TRP A 72 -9.00 -8.35 -8.15
N MET A 73 -8.42 -7.16 -8.30
CA MET A 73 -9.05 -5.92 -7.82
C MET A 73 -10.21 -5.44 -8.71
N GLU A 74 -10.27 -5.86 -9.97
CA GLU A 74 -11.38 -5.52 -10.86
C GLU A 74 -12.69 -6.20 -10.46
N GLN A 75 -12.61 -7.21 -9.59
CA GLN A 75 -13.76 -7.94 -9.06
C GLN A 75 -14.45 -7.18 -7.91
N GLU A 76 -13.80 -6.17 -7.33
CA GLU A 76 -14.38 -5.35 -6.27
C GLU A 76 -15.57 -4.53 -6.78
N GLY A 77 -16.62 -4.48 -5.97
CA GLY A 77 -17.87 -3.81 -6.30
C GLY A 77 -17.78 -2.28 -6.27
N PRO A 78 -18.79 -1.58 -6.83
CA PRO A 78 -18.83 -0.12 -6.84
C PRO A 78 -18.78 0.49 -5.44
N GLU A 79 -19.37 -0.17 -4.43
CA GLU A 79 -19.38 0.30 -3.04
C GLU A 79 -17.96 0.42 -2.46
N TYR A 80 -17.10 -0.55 -2.75
CA TYR A 80 -15.69 -0.51 -2.35
C TYR A 80 -14.99 0.71 -2.98
N TRP A 81 -15.16 0.90 -4.29
CA TRP A 81 -14.52 2.00 -5.00
C TRP A 81 -15.03 3.37 -4.57
N GLU A 82 -16.32 3.50 -4.24
CA GLU A 82 -16.90 4.72 -3.69
C GLU A 82 -16.31 5.08 -2.32
N GLU A 83 -16.09 4.09 -1.45
CA GLU A 83 -15.39 4.29 -0.19
C GLU A 83 -13.95 4.76 -0.41
N GLN A 84 -13.24 4.12 -1.37
CA GLN A 84 -11.86 4.48 -1.72
C GLN A 84 -11.73 5.94 -2.22
N ILE A 85 -12.76 6.51 -2.86
CA ILE A 85 -12.77 7.93 -3.24
C ILE A 85 -12.67 8.83 -2.00
N GLN A 86 -13.44 8.55 -0.95
CA GLN A 86 -13.43 9.38 0.26
C GLN A 86 -12.11 9.22 1.02
N ILE A 87 -11.59 8.00 1.10
CA ILE A 87 -10.29 7.70 1.71
C ILE A 87 -9.17 8.43 0.97
N ALA A 88 -9.18 8.42 -0.37
CA ALA A 88 -8.20 9.10 -1.19
C ALA A 88 -8.17 10.62 -0.91
N LYS A 89 -9.34 11.28 -0.94
CA LYS A 89 -9.47 12.72 -0.65
C LYS A 89 -8.97 13.07 0.75
N SER A 90 -9.36 12.26 1.75
CA SER A 90 -8.92 12.45 3.14
C SER A 90 -7.41 12.32 3.28
N ASN A 91 -6.81 11.29 2.67
CA ASN A 91 -5.37 11.07 2.68
C ASN A 91 -4.60 12.19 1.97
N GLU A 92 -5.05 12.62 0.79
CA GLU A 92 -4.44 13.74 0.06
C GLU A 92 -4.32 14.99 0.94
N GLN A 93 -5.43 15.41 1.57
CA GLN A 93 -5.43 16.58 2.45
C GLN A 93 -4.54 16.36 3.69
N ARG A 94 -4.60 15.18 4.30
CA ARG A 94 -3.78 14.82 5.46
C ARG A 94 -2.29 14.91 5.16
N PHE A 95 -1.84 14.30 4.05
CA PHE A 95 -0.42 14.25 3.71
C PHE A 95 0.13 15.58 3.20
N ARG A 96 -0.69 16.40 2.54
CA ARG A 96 -0.36 17.81 2.27
C ARG A 96 -0.13 18.59 3.56
N GLY A 97 -1.02 18.44 4.54
CA GLY A 97 -0.87 19.03 5.87
C GLY A 97 0.39 18.52 6.58
N SER A 98 0.65 17.22 6.54
CA SER A 98 1.85 16.62 7.12
C SER A 98 3.15 17.15 6.51
N LEU A 99 3.21 17.31 5.18
CA LEU A 99 4.35 17.93 4.51
C LEU A 99 4.56 19.36 5.00
N ARG A 100 3.53 20.21 4.97
CA ARG A 100 3.61 21.61 5.46
C ARG A 100 4.06 21.68 6.92
N ASN A 101 3.56 20.81 7.78
CA ASN A 101 3.96 20.73 9.18
C ASN A 101 5.43 20.30 9.33
N ALA A 102 5.87 19.31 8.56
CA ALA A 102 7.25 18.83 8.60
C ALA A 102 8.23 19.93 8.15
N LEU A 103 7.92 20.68 7.08
CA LEU A 103 8.73 21.83 6.68
C LEU A 103 8.87 22.86 7.81
N ARG A 104 7.77 23.16 8.48
CA ARG A 104 7.76 24.09 9.63
C ARG A 104 8.62 23.57 10.78
N TYR A 105 8.52 22.30 11.14
CA TYR A 105 9.29 21.73 12.25
C TYR A 105 10.79 21.73 11.99
N TYR A 106 11.21 21.53 10.75
CA TYR A 106 12.62 21.54 10.36
C TYR A 106 13.11 22.90 9.85
N ASN A 107 12.31 23.97 9.99
CA ASN A 107 12.61 25.32 9.50
C ASN A 107 13.04 25.34 8.01
N GLN A 108 12.38 24.53 7.18
CA GLN A 108 12.66 24.42 5.75
C GLN A 108 11.84 25.43 4.94
N SER A 109 12.43 25.91 3.85
CA SER A 109 11.77 26.89 2.95
C SER A 109 10.75 26.23 2.04
N GLU A 110 9.61 26.87 1.80
CA GLU A 110 8.60 26.37 0.84
C GLU A 110 9.08 26.36 -0.61
N GLY A 111 10.12 27.13 -0.94
CA GLY A 111 10.72 27.16 -2.27
C GLY A 111 11.57 25.93 -2.63
N GLY A 112 11.80 25.02 -1.69
CA GLY A 112 12.57 23.80 -1.91
C GLY A 112 11.74 22.61 -2.41
N SER A 113 12.42 21.59 -2.94
CA SER A 113 11.81 20.30 -3.28
C SER A 113 11.91 19.33 -2.10
N HIS A 114 10.76 19.01 -1.52
CA HIS A 114 10.66 18.21 -0.30
C HIS A 114 9.70 17.06 -0.53
N THR A 115 10.00 15.92 0.07
CA THR A 115 9.14 14.74 0.03
C THR A 115 8.83 14.29 1.43
N PHE A 116 7.55 14.16 1.76
CA PHE A 116 7.08 13.49 2.97
C PHE A 116 6.49 12.14 2.59
N GLN A 117 7.00 11.07 3.18
CA GLN A 117 6.53 9.71 2.94
C GLN A 117 6.08 9.06 4.24
N TRP A 118 5.01 8.28 4.14
CA TRP A 118 4.48 7.46 5.21
C TRP A 118 4.17 6.06 4.69
N MET A 119 4.69 5.05 5.35
CA MET A 119 4.35 3.66 5.13
C MET A 119 3.53 3.15 6.30
N SER A 120 2.39 2.54 6.00
CA SER A 120 1.61 1.74 6.94
C SER A 120 1.40 0.35 6.38
N GLY A 121 1.31 -0.65 7.24
CA GLY A 121 1.09 -2.01 6.79
C GLY A 121 1.04 -3.00 7.93
N CYS A 122 0.95 -4.28 7.59
CA CYS A 122 1.11 -5.34 8.56
C CYS A 122 1.64 -6.62 7.92
N ASP A 123 2.38 -7.40 8.71
CA ASP A 123 2.86 -8.72 8.33
C ASP A 123 2.01 -9.78 9.03
N LEU A 124 1.43 -10.68 8.24
CA LEU A 124 0.66 -11.82 8.71
C LEU A 124 1.59 -13.03 8.83
N GLY A 125 1.85 -13.45 10.06
CA GLY A 125 2.71 -14.61 10.35
C GLY A 125 2.05 -15.95 9.98
N SER A 126 2.88 -16.98 9.78
CA SER A 126 2.44 -18.34 9.41
C SER A 126 1.66 -19.09 10.51
N SER A 127 1.56 -18.53 11.70
CA SER A 127 0.88 -19.13 12.85
C SER A 127 0.12 -18.06 13.64
N ALA A 128 -1.17 -18.33 13.86
CA ALA A 128 -2.10 -17.58 14.72
C ALA A 128 -2.70 -16.26 14.20
N GLY A 129 -2.73 -16.02 12.88
CA GLY A 129 -3.60 -14.98 12.28
C GLY A 129 -3.39 -13.55 12.80
N THR A 130 -2.27 -13.29 13.47
CA THR A 130 -1.96 -12.00 14.09
C THR A 130 -1.19 -11.17 13.07
N CYS A 131 -1.68 -9.96 12.77
CA CYS A 131 -0.97 -9.02 11.90
C CYS A 131 -0.08 -8.11 12.75
N SER A 132 1.23 -8.17 12.55
CA SER A 132 2.18 -7.24 13.17
C SER A 132 2.19 -5.93 12.39
N SER A 133 1.62 -4.88 12.98
CA SER A 133 1.53 -3.55 12.35
C SER A 133 2.90 -2.89 12.18
N LEU A 134 3.09 -2.24 11.04
CA LEU A 134 4.29 -1.46 10.70
C LEU A 134 3.88 -0.04 10.31
N MET A 135 4.55 0.95 10.89
CA MET A 135 4.36 2.36 10.56
C MET A 135 5.73 3.03 10.48
N LYS A 136 6.02 3.74 9.39
CA LYS A 136 7.28 4.48 9.19
C LYS A 136 7.01 5.81 8.50
N ALA A 137 7.69 6.87 8.94
CA ALA A 137 7.65 8.17 8.30
C ALA A 137 9.06 8.57 7.85
N ALA A 138 9.17 9.27 6.73
CA ALA A 138 10.41 9.84 6.24
C ALA A 138 10.16 11.23 5.64
N ILE A 139 11.11 12.15 5.84
CA ILE A 139 11.18 13.41 5.12
C ILE A 139 12.51 13.46 4.36
N THR A 140 12.43 13.80 3.08
CA THR A 140 13.60 14.09 2.25
C THR A 140 13.56 15.57 1.87
N SER A 141 14.72 16.20 1.86
CA SER A 141 14.89 17.63 1.56
C SER A 141 16.12 17.80 0.68
N PRO A 142 16.25 18.95 -0.01
CA PRO A 142 17.40 19.25 -0.87
C PRO A 142 18.72 19.24 -0.11
#